data_AF-A0A7C4RGH9-F1
#
_entry.id   AF-A0A7C4RGH9-F1
#
_cell.length_a   1.000
_cell.length_b   1.000
_cell.length_c   1.000
_cell.angle_alpha   90.00
_cell.angle_beta   90.00
_cell.angle_gamma   90.00
#
_symmetry.space_group_name_H-M   'P 1'
#
loop_
_entity.id
_entity.type
_entity.pdbx_description
1 polymer ?
#
loop_
_entity_poly.entity_id
_entity_poly.type
_entity_poly.pdbx_seq_one_letter_code
_entity_poly.pdbx_strand_id
1 'polypeptide(L)'
;MTFKKILITGGAGFIGSHLAEALVKDGYSVKILDDFSSGNVNNILRLFNDKNFKLVRGSVTNKLANSHFSPTPCLLISDLYSELLLHLSAER
;
A
#
# COMPACT_ATOMS: atom_id res chain seq x y z
N MET A 1 -14.31 -5.80 -13.09
CA MET A 1 -13.07 -6.54 -12.77
C MET A 1 -12.74 -6.27 -11.31
N THR A 2 -12.62 -7.28 -10.46
CA THR A 2 -12.20 -7.12 -9.05
C THR A 2 -10.69 -7.00 -9.00
N PHE A 3 -10.19 -5.82 -8.63
CA PHE A 3 -8.75 -5.58 -8.47
C PHE A 3 -8.23 -6.36 -7.26
N LYS A 4 -7.52 -7.47 -7.47
CA LYS A 4 -6.94 -8.26 -6.36
C LYS A 4 -5.57 -7.76 -5.88
N LYS A 5 -4.98 -6.77 -6.55
CA LYS A 5 -3.62 -6.27 -6.27
C LYS A 5 -3.64 -4.77 -6.04
N ILE A 6 -3.04 -4.32 -4.94
CA ILE A 6 -2.99 -2.92 -4.54
C ILE A 6 -1.54 -2.52 -4.29
N LEU A 7 -1.16 -1.33 -4.75
CA LEU A 7 0.12 -0.70 -4.46
C LEU A 7 -0.10 0.55 -3.63
N ILE A 8 0.53 0.60 -2.46
CA ILE A 8 0.48 1.76 -1.56
C ILE A 8 1.86 2.40 -1.52
N THR A 9 1.95 3.69 -1.81
CA THR A 9 3.19 4.46 -1.64
C THR A 9 3.15 5.15 -0.28
N GLY A 10 4.29 5.22 0.43
CA GLY A 10 4.30 5.76 1.80
C GLY A 10 3.57 4.85 2.81
N GLY A 11 3.46 3.55 2.50
CA GLY A 11 2.67 2.59 3.27
C GLY A 11 3.23 2.28 4.66
N ALA A 12 4.49 2.63 4.96
CA ALA A 12 5.05 2.51 6.31
C ALA A 12 4.76 3.74 7.19
N GLY A 13 4.07 4.75 6.65
CA GLY A 13 3.50 5.85 7.43
C GLY A 13 2.28 5.43 8.26
N PHE A 14 1.80 6.31 9.14
CA PHE A 14 0.69 6.03 10.06
C PHE A 14 -0.59 5.59 9.33
N ILE A 15 -1.05 6.36 8.34
CA ILE A 15 -2.29 6.04 7.60
C ILE A 15 -2.07 4.83 6.69
N GLY A 16 -0.94 4.82 5.98
CA GLY A 16 -0.63 3.79 5.00
C GLY A 16 -0.56 2.38 5.59
N SER A 17 -0.05 2.26 6.82
CA SER A 17 0.07 0.95 7.47
C SER A 17 -1.28 0.39 7.90
N HIS A 18 -2.20 1.25 8.35
CA HIS A 18 -3.56 0.85 8.72
C HIS A 18 -4.38 0.48 7.49
N LEU A 19 -4.25 1.25 6.40
CA LEU A 19 -4.90 0.92 5.14
C LEU A 19 -4.39 -0.41 4.57
N ALA A 20 -3.07 -0.62 4.58
CA ALA A 20 -2.47 -1.88 4.15
C ALA A 20 -3.01 -3.06 4.97
N GLU A 21 -3.15 -2.90 6.29
CA GLU A 21 -3.72 -3.92 7.16
C GLU A 21 -5.18 -4.24 6.82
N ALA A 22 -6.03 -3.23 6.65
CA ALA A 22 -7.43 -3.42 6.29
C ALA A 22 -7.58 -4.16 4.95
N LEU A 23 -6.84 -3.72 3.93
CA LEU A 23 -6.88 -4.33 2.61
C LEU A 23 -6.34 -5.78 2.61
N VAL A 24 -5.30 -6.07 3.38
CA VAL A 24 -4.82 -7.45 3.54
C VAL A 24 -5.90 -8.32 4.21
N LYS A 25 -6.58 -7.82 5.25
CA LYS A 25 -7.69 -8.53 5.92
C LYS A 25 -8.86 -8.79 4.99
N ASP A 26 -9.14 -7.87 4.07
CA ASP A 26 -10.17 -8.01 3.05
C ASP A 26 -9.77 -8.95 1.89
N GLY A 27 -8.57 -9.53 1.95
CA GLY A 27 -8.09 -10.53 1.00
C GLY A 27 -7.40 -9.94 -0.25
N TYR A 28 -7.10 -8.65 -0.25
CA TYR A 28 -6.30 -8.03 -1.31
C TYR A 28 -4.81 -8.38 -1.15
N SER A 29 -4.11 -8.55 -2.27
CA SER A 29 -2.65 -8.61 -2.29
C SER A 29 -2.09 -7.20 -2.28
N VAL A 30 -1.49 -6.80 -1.16
CA VAL A 30 -0.99 -5.45 -0.93
C VAL A 30 0.52 -5.41 -1.04
N LYS A 31 1.01 -4.46 -1.83
CA LYS A 31 2.42 -4.13 -1.93
C LYS A 31 2.65 -2.70 -1.44
N ILE A 32 3.57 -2.51 -0.51
CA ILE A 32 4.00 -1.18 -0.05
C ILE A 32 5.28 -0.79 -0.78
N LEU A 33 5.33 0.44 -1.28
CA LEU A 33 6.55 1.13 -1.71
C LEU A 33 6.86 2.24 -0.71
N ASP A 34 7.96 2.12 0.02
CA ASP A 34 8.35 3.10 1.03
C ASP A 34 9.88 3.21 1.13
N ASP A 35 10.40 4.43 1.29
CA ASP A 35 11.83 4.70 1.47
C ASP A 35 12.22 4.89 2.95
N PHE A 36 11.24 4.91 3.85
CA PHE A 36 11.34 5.20 5.28
C PHE A 36 11.88 6.60 5.59
N SER A 37 11.69 7.56 4.68
CA SER A 37 12.06 8.96 4.92
C SER A 37 11.26 9.59 6.07
N SER A 38 9.97 9.25 6.17
CA SER A 38 9.06 9.67 7.26
C SER A 38 8.29 8.51 7.92
N GLY A 39 8.24 7.34 7.27
CA GLY A 39 7.61 6.13 7.78
C GLY A 39 8.49 5.35 8.76
N ASN A 40 7.88 4.42 9.50
CA ASN A 40 8.59 3.54 10.42
C ASN A 40 8.24 2.08 10.11
N VAL A 41 9.26 1.22 9.97
CA VAL A 41 9.07 -0.22 9.74
C VAL A 41 8.21 -0.90 10.80
N ASN A 42 8.24 -0.40 12.04
CA ASN A 42 7.41 -0.92 13.14
C ASN A 42 5.92 -0.85 12.84
N ASN A 43 5.48 0.11 12.00
CA ASN A 43 4.08 0.25 11.62
C ASN A 43 3.58 -0.92 10.77
N ILE A 44 4.49 -1.62 10.06
CA ILE A 44 4.15 -2.70 9.13
C ILE A 44 4.70 -4.07 9.57
N LEU A 45 5.37 -4.17 10.73
CA LEU A 45 5.93 -5.43 11.25
C LEU A 45 4.89 -6.56 11.31
N ARG A 46 3.66 -6.23 11.73
CA ARG A 46 2.55 -7.18 11.83
C ARG A 46 2.12 -7.79 10.50
N LEU A 47 2.44 -7.13 9.38
CA LEU A 47 2.04 -7.58 8.04
C LEU A 47 3.05 -8.56 7.41
N PHE A 48 4.28 -8.65 7.92
CA PHE A 48 5.32 -9.50 7.30
C PHE A 48 5.02 -11.00 7.32
N ASN A 49 4.15 -11.46 8.23
CA ASN A 49 3.72 -12.86 8.28
C ASN A 49 2.55 -13.16 7.32
N ASP A 50 1.96 -12.15 6.68
CA ASP A 50 0.85 -12.36 5.75
C ASP A 50 1.36 -12.62 4.32
N LYS A 51 0.91 -13.72 3.71
CA LYS A 51 1.27 -14.10 2.34
C LYS A 51 0.81 -13.07 1.29
N ASN A 52 -0.19 -12.28 1.61
CA ASN A 52 -0.76 -11.26 0.73
C ASN A 52 0.01 -9.93 0.81
N PHE A 53 0.96 -9.81 1.75
CA PHE A 53 1.73 -8.60 1.96
C PHE A 53 3.13 -8.68 1.35
N LYS A 54 3.57 -7.59 0.72
CA LYS A 54 4.97 -7.39 0.29
C LYS A 54 5.44 -5.96 0.53
N LEU A 55 6.65 -5.80 1.04
CA LEU A 55 7.35 -4.52 1.10
C LEU A 55 8.37 -4.44 -0.04
N VAL A 56 8.38 -3.32 -0.75
CA VAL A 56 9.43 -2.90 -1.67
C VAL A 56 10.02 -1.61 -1.12
N ARG A 57 11.31 -1.64 -0.80
CA ARG A 57 12.01 -0.43 -0.34
C ARG A 57 12.33 0.46 -1.53
N GLY A 58 11.88 1.71 -1.52
CA GLY A 58 12.14 2.66 -2.60
C GLY A 58 11.24 3.88 -2.56
N SER A 59 11.62 4.89 -3.35
CA SER A 59 10.88 6.15 -3.48
C SER A 59 10.17 6.22 -4.83
N VAL A 60 8.98 6.82 -4.85
CA VAL A 60 8.21 7.10 -6.09
C VAL A 60 8.93 8.06 -7.03
N THR A 61 9.86 8.86 -6.49
CA THR A 61 10.68 9.82 -7.26
C THR A 61 11.79 9.13 -8.05
N ASN A 62 12.13 7.89 -7.72
CA ASN A 62 13.18 7.15 -8.39
C ASN A 62 12.62 6.45 -9.63
N LYS A 63 13.04 6.88 -10.83
CA LYS A 63 12.54 6.38 -12.14
C LYS A 63 12.59 4.85 -12.31
N LEU A 64 13.38 4.15 -11.51
CA LEU A 64 13.52 2.69 -11.50
C LEU A 64 12.37 1.94 -10.79
N ALA A 65 11.56 2.60 -9.96
CA ALA A 65 10.41 1.95 -9.33
C ALA A 65 9.38 1.48 -10.39
N ASN A 66 9.30 2.21 -11.52
CA ASN A 66 8.35 1.95 -12.60
C ASN A 66 8.58 0.62 -13.33
N SER A 67 9.79 0.04 -13.34
CA SER A 67 10.05 -1.24 -14.01
C SER A 67 9.65 -2.47 -13.19
N HIS A 68 9.41 -2.33 -11.87
CA HIS A 68 8.94 -3.41 -11.00
C HIS A 68 7.41 -3.51 -10.92
N PHE A 69 6.70 -2.52 -11.47
CA PHE A 69 5.24 -2.51 -11.54
C PHE A 69 4.81 -2.99 -12.93
N SER A 70 4.66 -4.31 -13.03
CA SER A 70 4.08 -5.00 -14.19
C SER A 70 2.69 -4.42 -14.54
N PRO A 71 2.27 -4.40 -15.83
CA PRO A 71 1.02 -3.81 -16.32
C PRO A 71 -0.27 -4.51 -15.84
N THR A 72 -0.21 -5.34 -14.80
CA THR A 72 -1.40 -5.86 -14.13
C THR A 72 -2.20 -4.71 -13.53
N PRO A 73 -3.55 -4.71 -13.65
CA PRO A 73 -4.38 -3.67 -13.07
C PRO A 73 -4.19 -3.66 -11.54
N CYS A 74 -3.46 -2.68 -11.04
CA CYS A 74 -3.31 -2.41 -9.62
C CYS A 74 -3.84 -1.01 -9.32
N LEU A 75 -4.64 -0.89 -8.27
CA LEU A 75 -5.00 0.42 -7.74
C LEU A 75 -3.76 1.01 -7.06
N LEU A 76 -3.32 2.17 -7.55
CA LEU A 76 -2.22 2.93 -6.96
C LEU A 76 -2.80 3.94 -5.98
N ILE A 77 -2.37 3.81 -4.73
CA ILE A 77 -2.77 4.67 -3.62
C ILE A 77 -1.58 5.59 -3.32
N SER A 78 -1.63 6.80 -3.88
CA SER A 78 -0.56 7.79 -3.75
C SER A 78 -0.85 8.89 -2.73
N ASP A 79 -2.13 9.16 -2.47
CA ASP A 79 -2.57 10.16 -1.49
C ASP A 79 -3.55 9.54 -0.49
N LEU A 80 -2.99 9.14 0.65
CA LEU A 80 -3.70 8.39 1.67
C LEU A 80 -4.78 9.22 2.39
N TYR A 81 -4.74 10.55 2.30
CA TYR A 81 -5.79 11.42 2.85
C TYR A 81 -7.07 11.35 2.03
N SER A 82 -6.96 11.35 0.70
CA SER A 82 -8.11 11.34 -0.20
C SER A 82 -8.80 9.97 -0.26
N GLU A 83 -8.05 8.89 -0.09
CA GLU A 83 -8.62 7.53 -0.16
C GLU A 83 -9.27 7.04 1.14
N LEU A 84 -8.81 7.51 2.30
CA LEU A 84 -9.53 7.30 3.57
C LEU A 84 -10.96 7.85 3.47
N LEU A 85 -11.13 9.01 2.82
CA LEU A 85 -12.44 9.61 2.59
C LEU A 85 -13.33 8.77 1.66
N LEU A 86 -12.76 8.10 0.66
CA LEU A 86 -13.50 7.19 -0.22
C LEU A 86 -14.01 5.94 0.55
N HIS A 87 -13.19 5.37 1.44
CA HIS A 87 -13.61 4.24 2.27
C HIS A 87 -14.68 4.66 3.31
N LEU A 88 -14.49 5.80 3.98
CA LEU A 88 -15.49 6.35 4.93
C LEU A 88 -16.79 6.82 4.25
N SER A 89 -16.75 7.12 2.94
CA SER A 89 -17.94 7.47 2.16
C SER A 89 -18.66 6.25 1.58
N ALA A 90 -17.97 5.10 1.46
CA ALA A 90 -18.54 3.84 0.99
C ALA A 90 -19.25 3.04 2.11
N GLU A 91 -19.02 3.38 3.38
CA GLU A 91 -19.76 2.87 4.54
C GLU A 91 -21.04 3.69 4.86
N ARG A 92 -21.53 4.50 3.92
CA ARG A 92 -22.82 5.20 4.00
C ARG A 92 -23.83 4.68 2.98
#